data_AF-A0A8S1IPU2-F1
#
_entry.id   AF-A0A8S1IPU2-F1
#
_cell.length_a   1.000
_cell.length_b   1.000
_cell.length_c   1.000
_cell.angle_alpha   90.00
_cell.angle_beta   90.00
_cell.angle_gamma   90.00
#
_symmetry.space_group_name_H-M   'P 1'
#
loop_
_entity.id
_entity.type
_entity.pdbx_description
1 polymer ?
#
loop_
_entity_poly.entity_id
_entity_poly.type
_entity_poly.pdbx_seq_one_letter_code
_entity_poly.pdbx_strand_id
1 'polypeptide(L)'
;DPGVLSVQRIYKFYKKYGHPTIVMAASFRNIGEIRELAGCDNITISPALLEELKSSTEDLPRKLWPEMGGCEDAAYANMHEKMFREMHGADKMAADKLPEGIDKFAEDQRALEQLLGELMA
;
A
#
# COMPACT_ATOMS: atom_id res chain seq x y z
N ASP A 1 -7.40 11.18 0.82
CA ASP A 1 -7.26 9.95 1.61
C ASP A 1 -5.81 9.79 2.09
N PRO A 2 -5.54 9.58 3.40
CA PRO A 2 -4.18 9.44 3.92
C PRO A 2 -3.38 8.27 3.32
N GLY A 3 -4.04 7.16 2.98
CA GLY A 3 -3.42 6.01 2.32
C GLY A 3 -2.95 6.35 0.91
N VAL A 4 -3.81 7.02 0.12
CA VAL A 4 -3.45 7.54 -1.22
C VAL A 4 -2.23 8.46 -1.14
N LEU A 5 -2.23 9.43 -0.22
CA LEU A 5 -1.09 10.35 -0.05
C LEU A 5 0.20 9.59 0.32
N SER A 6 0.09 8.55 1.14
CA SER A 6 1.22 7.69 1.50
C SER A 6 1.82 6.99 0.28
N VAL A 7 0.98 6.37 -0.56
CA VAL A 7 1.44 5.70 -1.79
C VAL A 7 2.02 6.70 -2.78
N GLN A 8 1.41 7.87 -2.97
CA GLN A 8 1.93 8.91 -3.87
C GLN A 8 3.33 9.36 -3.42
N ARG A 9 3.56 9.57 -2.11
CA ARG A 9 4.89 9.91 -1.56
C ARG A 9 5.91 8.79 -1.84
N ILE A 10 5.54 7.54 -1.55
CA ILE A 10 6.41 6.37 -1.77
C ILE A 10 6.75 6.22 -3.26
N TYR A 11 5.76 6.31 -4.15
CA TYR A 11 5.96 6.25 -5.59
C TYR A 11 6.96 7.31 -6.06
N LYS A 12 6.74 8.58 -5.69
CA LYS A 12 7.63 9.70 -6.07
C LYS A 12 9.05 9.50 -5.53
N PHE A 13 9.21 9.02 -4.30
CA PHE A 13 10.53 8.68 -3.73
C PHE A 13 11.22 7.61 -4.58
N TYR A 14 10.53 6.51 -4.87
CA TYR A 14 11.11 5.39 -5.62
C TYR A 14 11.55 5.82 -7.02
N LYS A 15 10.71 6.59 -7.74
CA LYS A 15 11.04 7.06 -9.09
C LYS A 15 12.15 8.11 -9.10
N LYS A 16 12.13 9.06 -8.15
CA LYS A 16 13.18 10.09 -8.05
C LYS A 16 14.56 9.49 -7.83
N TYR A 17 14.68 8.49 -6.97
CA TYR A 17 15.96 7.88 -6.60
C TYR A 17 16.30 6.61 -7.41
N GLY A 18 15.52 6.30 -8.44
CA GLY A 18 15.80 5.20 -9.36
C GLY A 18 15.74 3.82 -8.72
N HIS A 19 14.93 3.64 -7.66
CA HIS A 19 14.78 2.34 -7.01
C HIS A 19 14.04 1.37 -7.94
N PRO A 20 14.55 0.14 -8.16
CA PRO A 20 13.96 -0.81 -9.10
C PRO A 20 12.75 -1.54 -8.53
N THR A 21 12.50 -1.43 -7.22
CA THR A 21 11.38 -2.07 -6.54
C THR A 21 10.05 -1.55 -7.10
N ILE A 22 9.17 -2.48 -7.46
CA ILE A 22 7.84 -2.18 -7.99
C ILE A 22 6.96 -1.61 -6.86
N VAL A 23 6.30 -0.49 -7.12
CA VAL A 23 5.31 0.09 -6.20
C VAL A 23 3.93 -0.45 -6.57
N MET A 24 3.44 -1.43 -5.79
CA MET A 24 2.10 -1.99 -5.94
C MET A 24 1.17 -1.49 -4.82
N ALA A 25 0.17 -0.67 -5.19
CA ALA A 25 -0.83 -0.19 -4.25
C ALA A 25 -1.88 -1.27 -3.92
N ALA A 26 -2.32 -1.34 -2.66
CA ALA A 26 -3.20 -2.40 -2.16
C ALA A 26 -4.17 -1.89 -1.08
N SER A 27 -5.19 -2.69 -0.77
CA SER A 27 -6.17 -2.46 0.32
C SER A 27 -7.00 -1.17 0.16
N PHE A 28 -7.78 -1.11 -0.91
CA PHE A 28 -8.70 0.00 -1.20
C PHE A 28 -10.04 -0.14 -0.49
N ARG A 29 -10.67 1.00 -0.18
CA ARG A 29 -12.03 1.09 0.37
C ARG A 29 -13.07 1.50 -0.67
N ASN A 30 -12.65 2.15 -1.75
CA ASN A 30 -13.52 2.63 -2.82
C ASN A 30 -12.71 2.85 -4.11
N ILE A 31 -13.41 2.98 -5.24
CA ILE A 31 -12.78 3.21 -6.55
C ILE A 31 -12.12 4.60 -6.67
N GLY A 32 -12.51 5.58 -5.86
CA GLY A 32 -11.91 6.92 -5.86
C GLY A 32 -10.44 6.89 -5.45
N GLU A 33 -10.10 6.12 -4.43
CA GLU A 33 -8.70 5.92 -4.01
C GLU A 33 -7.84 5.29 -5.12
N ILE A 34 -8.41 4.32 -5.85
CA ILE A 34 -7.74 3.67 -6.99
C ILE A 34 -7.48 4.66 -8.11
N ARG A 35 -8.49 5.48 -8.46
CA ARG A 35 -8.42 6.50 -9.51
C ARG A 35 -7.38 7.57 -9.19
N GLU A 36 -7.21 7.92 -7.92
CA GLU A 36 -6.17 8.86 -7.48
C GLU A 36 -4.73 8.29 -7.55
N LEU A 37 -4.59 6.98 -7.81
CA LEU A 37 -3.32 6.30 -8.02
C LEU A 37 -3.13 5.81 -9.46
N ALA A 38 -3.97 6.25 -10.40
CA ALA A 38 -3.85 5.89 -11.82
C ALA A 38 -2.45 6.23 -12.36
N GLY A 39 -1.71 5.21 -12.79
CA GLY A 39 -0.32 5.32 -13.24
C GLY A 39 0.74 4.86 -12.22
N CYS A 40 0.32 4.38 -11.04
CA CYS A 40 1.16 3.54 -10.18
C CYS A 40 1.64 2.30 -10.97
N ASP A 41 2.78 1.70 -10.58
CA ASP A 41 3.36 0.59 -11.35
C ASP A 41 2.38 -0.58 -11.46
N ASN A 42 1.85 -1.01 -10.31
CA ASN A 42 0.82 -2.02 -10.20
C ASN A 42 -0.22 -1.59 -9.16
N ILE A 43 -1.43 -2.13 -9.28
CA ILE A 43 -2.51 -1.95 -8.31
C ILE A 43 -3.21 -3.31 -8.14
N THR A 44 -3.31 -3.81 -6.92
CA THR A 44 -4.12 -5.00 -6.61
C THR A 44 -5.49 -4.59 -6.07
N ILE A 45 -6.55 -5.09 -6.71
CA ILE A 45 -7.92 -4.60 -6.55
C ILE A 45 -8.82 -5.79 -6.21
N SER A 46 -9.71 -5.63 -5.23
CA SER A 46 -10.69 -6.66 -4.89
C SER A 46 -11.71 -6.86 -6.03
N PRO A 47 -12.28 -8.05 -6.22
CA PRO A 47 -13.24 -8.30 -7.29
C PRO A 47 -14.43 -7.33 -7.30
N ALA A 48 -14.94 -6.94 -6.13
CA ALA A 48 -16.04 -6.00 -6.01
C ALA A 48 -15.69 -4.62 -6.60
N LEU A 49 -14.55 -4.04 -6.20
CA LEU A 49 -14.10 -2.75 -6.71
C LEU A 49 -13.69 -2.81 -8.18
N LEU A 50 -13.23 -3.97 -8.66
CA LEU A 50 -12.91 -4.18 -10.07
C LEU A 50 -14.19 -4.10 -10.93
N GLU A 51 -15.30 -4.67 -10.46
CA GLU A 51 -16.59 -4.59 -11.18
C GLU A 51 -17.17 -3.18 -11.17
N GLU A 52 -17.03 -2.45 -10.05
CA GLU A 52 -17.38 -1.02 -10.00
C GLU A 52 -16.56 -0.19 -11.00
N LEU A 53 -15.24 -0.41 -11.08
CA LEU A 53 -14.38 0.26 -12.08
C LEU A 53 -14.78 -0.09 -13.50
N LYS A 54 -15.08 -1.37 -13.78
CA LYS A 54 -15.53 -1.83 -15.10
C LYS A 54 -16.86 -1.21 -15.52
N SER A 55 -17.73 -0.90 -14.57
CA SER A 55 -19.03 -0.27 -14.82
C SER A 55 -18.94 1.26 -14.95
N SER A 56 -17.82 1.87 -14.56
CA SER A 56 -17.64 3.32 -14.61
C SER A 56 -17.30 3.79 -16.02
N THR A 57 -17.98 4.85 -16.47
CA THR A 57 -17.68 5.56 -17.73
C THR A 57 -16.99 6.91 -17.50
N GLU A 58 -16.57 7.19 -16.27
CA GLU A 58 -15.91 8.45 -15.94
C GLU A 58 -14.46 8.45 -16.42
N ASP A 59 -13.98 9.61 -16.86
CA ASP A 59 -12.59 9.80 -17.28
C ASP A 59 -11.60 9.33 -16.21
N LEU A 60 -10.53 8.66 -16.64
CA LEU A 60 -9.46 8.18 -15.77
C LEU A 60 -8.15 8.91 -16.09
N PRO A 61 -8.00 10.18 -15.65
CA PRO A 61 -6.76 10.91 -15.88
C PRO A 61 -5.60 10.25 -15.11
N ARG A 62 -4.46 10.11 -15.78
CA ARG A 62 -3.23 9.64 -15.14
C ARG A 62 -2.79 10.61 -14.04
N LYS A 63 -2.56 10.09 -12.83
CA LYS A 63 -2.12 10.85 -11.65
C LYS A 63 -0.64 10.66 -11.31
N LEU A 64 -0.06 9.52 -11.69
CA LEU A 64 1.33 9.15 -11.38
C LEU A 64 2.13 8.80 -12.64
N TRP A 65 3.34 9.33 -12.76
CA TRP A 65 4.31 8.96 -13.81
C TRP A 65 5.76 9.19 -13.33
N PRO A 66 6.76 8.45 -13.88
CA PRO A 66 8.12 8.48 -13.34
C PRO A 66 8.79 9.85 -13.32
N GLU A 67 8.56 10.68 -14.33
CA GLU A 67 9.19 12.00 -14.50
C GLU A 67 8.43 13.13 -13.77
N MET A 68 7.39 12.80 -12.99
CA MET A 68 6.55 13.81 -12.31
C MET A 68 7.27 14.58 -11.20
N GLY A 69 8.42 14.07 -10.74
CA GLY A 69 9.19 14.65 -9.63
C GLY A 69 8.43 14.66 -8.30
N GLY A 70 8.73 15.62 -7.42
CA GLY A 70 7.90 15.93 -6.25
C GLY A 70 8.17 15.11 -4.98
N CYS A 71 9.39 14.59 -4.80
CA CYS A 71 9.84 14.08 -3.51
C CYS A 71 11.10 14.84 -3.07
N GLU A 72 11.12 15.39 -1.86
CA GLU A 72 12.30 16.07 -1.28
C GLU A 72 12.89 15.31 -0.09
N ASP A 73 12.38 14.11 0.20
CA ASP A 73 12.80 13.31 1.35
C ASP A 73 14.17 12.65 1.13
N ALA A 74 15.23 13.45 1.20
CA ALA A 74 16.61 12.96 1.21
C ALA A 74 16.94 12.14 2.48
N ALA A 75 16.11 12.25 3.53
CA ALA A 75 16.27 11.57 4.81
C ALA A 75 16.36 10.04 4.67
N TYR A 76 15.70 9.45 3.67
CA TYR A 76 15.67 7.99 3.51
C TYR A 76 16.93 7.41 2.83
N ALA A 77 17.86 8.23 2.36
CA ALA A 77 19.04 7.76 1.61
C ALA A 77 20.02 6.90 2.44
N ASN A 78 20.05 7.05 3.77
CA ASN A 78 20.97 6.34 4.68
C ASN A 78 20.22 5.66 5.83
N MET A 79 19.15 4.93 5.52
CA MET A 79 18.34 4.24 6.52
C MET A 79 19.14 3.14 7.26
N HIS A 80 19.13 3.18 8.60
CA HIS A 80 19.66 2.12 9.47
C HIS A 80 18.65 1.78 10.58
N GLU A 81 18.86 0.67 11.30
CA GLU A 81 17.85 0.12 12.22
C GLU A 81 17.33 1.15 13.24
N LYS A 82 18.23 1.84 13.96
CA LYS A 82 17.82 2.83 14.97
C LYS A 82 16.92 3.93 14.38
N MET A 83 17.32 4.51 13.26
CA MET A 83 16.56 5.55 12.55
C MET A 83 15.22 5.01 12.05
N PHE A 84 15.19 3.79 11.51
CA PHE A 84 13.94 3.14 11.11
C PHE A 84 12.96 3.02 12.29
N ARG A 85 13.43 2.52 13.44
CA ARG A 85 12.59 2.35 14.64
C ARG A 85 12.07 3.69 15.17
N GLU A 86 12.91 4.72 15.20
CA GLU A 86 12.53 6.07 15.63
C GLU A 86 11.49 6.68 14.68
N MET A 87 11.74 6.66 13.36
CA MET A 87 10.82 7.22 12.37
C MET A 87 9.50 6.45 12.31
N HIS A 88 9.54 5.12 12.36
CA HIS A 88 8.34 4.28 12.36
C HIS A 88 7.52 4.48 13.64
N GLY A 89 8.18 4.51 14.81
CA GLY A 89 7.51 4.74 16.09
C GLY A 89 6.90 6.15 16.22
N ALA A 90 7.43 7.14 15.50
CA ALA A 90 6.87 8.49 15.45
C ALA A 90 5.59 8.58 14.59
N ASP A 91 5.39 7.68 13.64
CA ASP A 91 4.14 7.57 12.87
C ASP A 91 3.15 6.68 13.61
N LYS A 92 2.27 7.31 14.39
CA LYS A 92 1.26 6.61 15.20
C LYS A 92 0.40 5.65 14.35
N MET A 93 0.01 6.05 13.15
CA MET A 93 -0.85 5.21 12.30
C MET A 93 -0.08 3.96 11.86
N ALA A 94 1.17 4.12 11.42
CA ALA A 94 2.00 2.99 11.03
C ALA A 94 2.32 2.06 12.22
N ALA A 95 2.65 2.64 13.38
CA ALA A 95 2.97 1.92 14.60
C ALA A 95 1.78 1.14 15.17
N ASP A 96 0.56 1.64 14.99
CA ASP A 96 -0.66 0.93 15.42
C ASP A 96 -1.09 -0.11 14.37
N LYS A 97 -1.05 0.21 13.07
CA LYS A 97 -1.59 -0.65 12.00
C LYS A 97 -0.72 -1.85 11.65
N LEU A 98 0.60 -1.74 11.77
CA LEU A 98 1.51 -2.84 11.50
C LEU A 98 1.29 -4.04 12.45
N PRO A 99 1.32 -3.88 13.78
CA PRO A 99 1.06 -5.00 14.69
C PRO A 99 -0.38 -5.51 14.55
N GLU A 100 -1.38 -4.62 14.42
CA GLU A 100 -2.78 -5.03 14.20
C GLU A 100 -2.93 -5.95 12.98
N GLY A 101 -2.23 -5.64 11.88
CA GLY A 101 -2.25 -6.47 10.68
C GLY A 101 -1.59 -7.84 10.88
N ILE A 102 -0.45 -7.88 11.59
CA ILE A 102 0.25 -9.13 11.92
C ILE A 102 -0.65 -10.02 12.78
N ASP A 103 -1.27 -9.46 13.81
CA ASP A 103 -2.13 -10.21 14.73
C ASP A 103 -3.33 -10.82 14.01
N LYS A 104 -3.98 -10.04 13.13
CA LYS A 104 -5.11 -10.53 12.31
C LYS A 104 -4.72 -11.67 11.38
N PHE A 105 -3.59 -11.56 10.68
CA PHE A 105 -3.12 -12.67 9.85
C PHE A 105 -2.78 -13.91 10.68
N ALA A 106 -2.25 -13.75 11.89
CA ALA A 106 -1.96 -14.87 12.78
C ALA A 106 -3.25 -15.52 13.33
N GLU A 107 -4.31 -14.73 13.58
CA GLU A 107 -5.64 -15.23 13.93
C GLU A 107 -6.24 -16.06 12.79
N ASP A 108 -6.22 -15.53 11.57
CA ASP A 108 -6.73 -16.23 10.38
C ASP A 108 -5.95 -17.53 10.11
N GLN A 109 -4.63 -17.52 10.32
CA GLN A 109 -3.80 -18.72 10.19
C GLN A 109 -4.19 -19.80 11.21
N ARG A 110 -4.42 -19.45 12.48
CA ARG A 110 -4.89 -20.41 13.50
C ARG A 110 -6.27 -20.95 13.19
N ALA A 111 -7.17 -20.11 12.68
CA ALA A 111 -8.50 -20.54 12.27
C ALA A 111 -8.43 -21.55 11.10
N LEU A 112 -7.55 -21.31 10.13
CA LEU A 112 -7.30 -22.25 9.03
C LEU A 112 -6.72 -23.58 9.54
N GLU A 113 -5.75 -23.55 10.46
CA GLU A 113 -5.17 -24.75 11.07
C GLU A 113 -6.21 -25.59 11.82
N GLN A 114 -7.12 -24.94 12.55
CA GLN A 114 -8.22 -25.62 13.23
C GLN A 114 -9.15 -26.31 12.22
N LEU A 115 -9.57 -25.61 11.16
CA LEU A 115 -10.44 -26.16 10.11
C LEU A 115 -9.80 -27.39 9.45
N LEU A 116 -8.50 -27.32 9.14
CA LEU A 116 -7.77 -28.45 8.56
C LEU A 116 -7.66 -29.62 9.55
N GLY A 117 -7.42 -29.34 10.84
CA GLY A 117 -7.42 -30.35 11.89
C GLY A 117 -8.75 -31.08 12.01
N GLU A 118 -9.87 -30.36 11.95
CA GLU A 118 -11.23 -30.93 11.98
C GLU A 118 -11.53 -31.80 10.74
N LEU A 119 -11.01 -31.44 9.56
CA LEU A 119 -11.21 -32.21 8.33
C LEU A 119 -10.32 -33.47 8.26
N MET A 120 -9.24 -33.52 9.03
CA MET A 120 -8.31 -34.66 9.06
C MET A 120 -8.62 -35.67 10.17
N ALA A 121 -9.51 -35.32 11.10
CA ALA A 121 -9.98 -36.19 12.20
C ALA A 121 -11.16 -37.08 11.76
#